data_AF-A0A7W0HXI5-F1
#
_entry.id   AF-A0A7W0HXI5-F1
#
_cell.length_a   1.000
_cell.length_b   1.000
_cell.length_c   1.000
_cell.angle_alpha   90.00
_cell.angle_beta   90.00
_cell.angle_gamma   90.00
#
_symmetry.space_group_name_H-M   'P 1'
#
loop_
_entity.id
_entity.type
_entity.pdbx_description
1 polymer ?
#
loop_
_entity_poly.entity_id
_entity_poly.type
_entity_poly.pdbx_seq_one_letter_code
_entity_poly.pdbx_strand_id
1 'polypeptide(L)'
;MGLSLFLCVPAPAAVAPGVYDGSQTEMAARLVLRPDGKFAYALSYGALDEQAQGRWIEADGKLLLTTEPRPKPPRFAVVSDKPAADGGIHVALSDPDMLQGSSLTMVVTYAGASAPAFVEVDEDGRLPVPPGKTVAALVPDLPVFEQPLPAYALTPGGHMIVFRFEPNDLGIAAFDREPLAIDGDTLVLRRYDRTIRFEKDAN
;
A
#
# COMPACT_ATOMS: atom_id res chain seq x y z
N MET A 1 55.43 -14.23 23.91
CA MET A 1 54.93 -13.82 22.59
C MET A 1 53.81 -14.77 22.21
N GLY A 2 52.55 -14.39 22.44
CA GLY A 2 51.38 -15.16 22.05
C GLY A 2 50.82 -14.61 20.74
N LEU A 3 50.68 -15.50 19.75
CA LEU A 3 50.26 -15.22 18.40
C LEU A 3 48.75 -14.90 18.39
N SER A 4 48.37 -13.64 18.11
CA SER A 4 46.97 -13.28 17.88
C SER A 4 46.52 -13.82 16.52
N LEU A 5 45.56 -14.75 16.55
CA LEU A 5 44.84 -15.22 15.38
C LEU A 5 43.88 -14.11 14.91
N PHE A 6 44.14 -13.50 13.76
CA PHE A 6 43.16 -12.67 13.07
C PHE A 6 42.15 -13.60 12.37
N LEU A 7 40.93 -13.66 12.89
CA LEU A 7 39.78 -14.18 12.14
C LEU A 7 39.48 -13.17 11.03
N CYS A 8 39.75 -13.55 9.78
CA CYS A 8 39.25 -12.85 8.62
C CYS A 8 37.74 -13.12 8.55
N VAL A 9 36.92 -12.16 8.94
CA VAL A 9 35.48 -12.21 8.68
C VAL A 9 35.32 -12.05 7.17
N PRO A 10 34.70 -13.00 6.44
CA PRO A 10 34.45 -12.81 5.02
C PRO A 10 33.61 -11.54 4.85
N ALA A 11 34.05 -10.63 4.00
CA ALA A 11 33.23 -9.50 3.61
C ALA A 11 31.90 -10.07 3.06
N PRO A 12 30.73 -9.52 3.43
CA PRO A 12 29.47 -9.93 2.83
C PRO A 12 29.61 -9.84 1.31
N ALA A 13 29.13 -10.88 0.62
CA ALA A 13 29.16 -10.92 -0.84
C ALA A 13 28.39 -9.71 -1.36
N ALA A 14 29.08 -8.86 -2.13
CA ALA A 14 28.45 -7.73 -2.79
C ALA A 14 27.31 -8.27 -3.68
N VAL A 15 26.10 -7.77 -3.49
CA VAL A 15 24.95 -8.20 -4.31
C VAL A 15 25.26 -7.97 -5.77
N ALA A 16 25.28 -9.04 -6.55
CA ALA A 16 25.67 -8.97 -7.96
C ALA A 16 24.51 -8.42 -8.81
N PRO A 17 24.74 -7.45 -9.70
CA PRO A 17 23.77 -7.12 -10.73
C PRO A 17 23.37 -8.37 -11.54
N GLY A 18 22.11 -8.42 -11.98
CA GLY A 18 21.55 -9.55 -12.69
C GLY A 18 20.02 -9.58 -12.66
N VAL A 19 19.47 -10.62 -13.28
CA VAL A 19 18.05 -10.98 -13.17
C VAL A 19 17.93 -12.04 -12.09
N TYR A 20 16.92 -11.90 -11.26
CA TYR A 20 16.60 -12.84 -10.21
C TYR A 20 15.13 -13.27 -10.35
N ASP A 21 14.89 -14.56 -10.33
CA ASP A 21 13.56 -15.16 -10.38
C ASP A 21 13.13 -15.59 -8.97
N GLY A 22 11.97 -15.14 -8.55
CA GLY A 22 11.35 -15.49 -7.28
C GLY A 22 10.02 -16.22 -7.47
N SER A 23 9.77 -16.73 -8.67
CA SER A 23 8.52 -17.40 -9.01
C SER A 23 8.41 -18.73 -8.27
N GLN A 24 7.19 -19.05 -7.85
CA GLN A 24 6.83 -20.30 -7.20
C GLN A 24 5.40 -20.68 -7.63
N THR A 25 4.89 -21.81 -7.18
CA THR A 25 3.50 -22.20 -7.48
C THR A 25 2.54 -21.06 -7.10
N GLU A 26 1.67 -20.68 -8.03
CA GLU A 26 0.66 -19.61 -7.89
C GLU A 26 1.22 -18.18 -7.74
N MET A 27 2.50 -17.97 -8.01
CA MET A 27 3.13 -16.65 -7.90
C MET A 27 4.24 -16.47 -8.94
N ALA A 28 4.17 -15.41 -9.73
CA ALA A 28 5.28 -14.98 -10.58
C ALA A 28 5.97 -13.78 -9.93
N ALA A 29 7.28 -13.83 -9.74
CA ALA A 29 8.03 -12.72 -9.19
C ALA A 29 9.39 -12.59 -9.85
N ARG A 30 9.79 -11.36 -10.19
CA ARG A 30 11.08 -11.07 -10.80
C ARG A 30 11.68 -9.79 -10.25
N LEU A 31 12.99 -9.82 -10.02
CA LEU A 31 13.79 -8.68 -9.61
C LEU A 31 14.98 -8.54 -10.55
N VAL A 32 15.15 -7.36 -11.14
CA VAL A 32 16.31 -7.03 -11.97
C VAL A 32 17.12 -5.98 -11.23
N LEU A 33 18.39 -6.28 -10.97
CA LEU A 33 19.36 -5.35 -10.40
C LEU A 33 20.36 -4.93 -11.48
N ARG A 34 20.38 -3.64 -11.79
CA ARG A 34 21.30 -3.07 -12.77
C ARG A 34 22.60 -2.59 -12.10
N PRO A 35 23.76 -2.65 -12.78
CA PRO A 35 25.04 -2.19 -12.23
C PRO A 35 25.10 -0.71 -11.85
N ASP A 36 24.19 0.10 -12.41
CA ASP A 36 24.06 1.54 -12.15
C ASP A 36 23.26 1.84 -10.86
N GLY A 37 22.94 0.82 -10.06
CA GLY A 37 22.16 0.98 -8.83
C GLY A 37 20.66 1.13 -9.07
N LYS A 38 20.15 0.83 -10.27
CA LYS A 38 18.70 0.83 -10.57
C LYS A 38 18.11 -0.57 -10.49
N PHE A 39 16.84 -0.68 -10.07
CA PHE A 39 16.12 -1.95 -10.06
C PHE A 39 14.82 -1.88 -10.85
N ALA A 40 14.34 -3.05 -11.27
CA ALA A 40 12.95 -3.28 -11.67
C ALA A 40 12.41 -4.51 -10.95
N TYR A 41 11.16 -4.46 -10.49
CA TYR A 41 10.48 -5.50 -9.74
C TYR A 41 9.09 -5.72 -10.34
N ALA A 42 8.66 -6.97 -10.38
CA ALA A 42 7.29 -7.35 -10.71
C ALA A 42 6.85 -8.54 -9.85
N LEU A 43 5.59 -8.54 -9.44
CA LEU A 43 4.92 -9.61 -8.71
C LEU A 43 3.50 -9.78 -9.25
N SER A 44 3.10 -11.01 -9.49
CA SER A 44 1.72 -11.42 -9.67
C SER A 44 1.43 -12.55 -8.70
N TYR A 45 0.43 -12.35 -7.84
CA TYR A 45 0.05 -13.28 -6.78
C TYR A 45 -1.47 -13.21 -6.52
N GLY A 46 -2.20 -14.26 -6.92
CA GLY A 46 -3.66 -14.25 -6.85
C GLY A 46 -4.26 -13.13 -7.72
N ALA A 47 -5.04 -12.23 -7.11
CA ALA A 47 -5.60 -11.05 -7.77
C ALA A 47 -4.70 -9.79 -7.67
N LEU A 48 -3.54 -9.91 -7.02
CA LEU A 48 -2.61 -8.83 -6.84
C LEU A 48 -1.57 -8.83 -7.96
N ASP A 49 -1.49 -7.72 -8.68
CA ASP A 49 -0.39 -7.40 -9.58
C ASP A 49 0.33 -6.14 -9.09
N GLU A 50 1.65 -6.22 -8.94
CA GLU A 50 2.47 -5.09 -8.55
C GLU A 50 3.76 -5.00 -9.36
N GLN A 51 4.22 -3.77 -9.56
CA GLN A 51 5.52 -3.48 -10.13
C GLN A 51 6.22 -2.34 -9.39
N ALA A 52 7.54 -2.24 -9.52
CA ALA A 52 8.28 -1.08 -9.06
C ALA A 52 9.58 -0.91 -9.83
N GLN A 53 10.02 0.33 -9.92
CA GLN A 53 11.34 0.69 -10.44
C GLN A 53 11.93 1.76 -9.54
N GLY A 54 13.25 1.78 -9.40
CA GLY A 54 13.89 2.77 -8.55
C GLY A 54 15.35 2.48 -8.33
N ARG A 55 15.86 2.79 -7.14
CA ARG A 55 17.25 2.55 -6.75
C ARG A 55 17.39 1.41 -5.76
N TRP A 56 18.50 0.70 -5.86
CA TRP A 56 18.94 -0.25 -4.86
C TRP A 56 20.28 0.17 -4.30
N ILE A 57 20.50 -0.11 -3.02
CA ILE A 57 21.80 0.04 -2.36
C ILE A 57 22.03 -1.18 -1.45
N GLU A 58 23.29 -1.54 -1.24
CA GLU A 58 23.66 -2.46 -0.18
C GLU A 58 24.01 -1.67 1.08
N ALA A 59 23.39 -2.00 2.21
CA ALA A 59 23.68 -1.39 3.50
C ALA A 59 23.37 -2.38 4.62
N ASP A 60 24.22 -2.43 5.65
CA ASP A 60 24.01 -3.27 6.84
C ASP A 60 23.78 -4.77 6.52
N GLY A 61 24.48 -5.29 5.50
CA GLY A 61 24.36 -6.68 5.05
C GLY A 61 23.01 -7.01 4.39
N LYS A 62 22.32 -6.01 3.86
CA LYS A 62 21.03 -6.12 3.17
C LYS A 62 21.03 -5.36 1.86
N LEU A 63 20.20 -5.80 0.94
CA LEU A 63 19.82 -5.02 -0.22
C LEU A 63 18.60 -4.16 0.14
N LEU A 64 18.66 -2.87 -0.09
CA LEU A 64 17.56 -1.94 0.18
C LEU A 64 17.01 -1.39 -1.12
N LEU A 65 15.70 -1.53 -1.36
CA LEU A 65 15.01 -0.98 -2.52
C LEU A 65 14.28 0.31 -2.16
N THR A 66 14.36 1.31 -3.04
CA THR A 66 13.58 2.54 -2.95
C THR A 66 12.95 2.83 -4.30
N THR A 67 11.61 2.83 -4.37
CA THR A 67 10.87 3.14 -5.60
C THR A 67 11.00 4.61 -5.96
N GLU A 68 11.28 4.90 -7.23
CA GLU A 68 11.49 6.26 -7.72
C GLU A 68 10.78 6.49 -9.07
N PRO A 69 9.97 7.57 -9.20
CA PRO A 69 9.59 8.51 -8.13
C PRO A 69 8.78 7.83 -7.02
N ARG A 70 8.70 8.47 -5.84
CA ARG A 70 7.88 7.96 -4.74
C ARG A 70 6.42 7.84 -5.22
N PRO A 71 5.80 6.65 -5.17
CA PRO A 71 4.42 6.48 -5.63
C PRO A 71 3.45 7.33 -4.84
N LYS A 72 2.46 7.89 -5.53
CA LYS A 72 1.32 8.58 -4.94
C LYS A 72 0.25 7.54 -4.60
N PRO A 73 -0.12 7.38 -3.31
CA PRO A 73 -1.09 6.36 -2.89
C PRO A 73 -2.49 6.67 -3.46
N PRO A 74 -3.34 5.64 -3.65
CA PRO A 74 -4.75 5.86 -3.99
C PRO A 74 -5.44 6.70 -2.91
N ARG A 75 -6.47 7.45 -3.30
CA ARG A 75 -7.25 8.28 -2.36
C ARG A 75 -8.66 8.51 -2.87
N PHE A 76 -9.52 8.99 -1.98
CA PHE A 76 -10.77 9.63 -2.38
C PHE A 76 -10.61 11.15 -2.35
N ALA A 77 -10.92 11.80 -3.46
CA ALA A 77 -11.04 13.25 -3.53
C ALA A 77 -12.49 13.67 -3.28
N VAL A 78 -12.69 14.73 -2.52
CA VAL A 78 -14.01 15.36 -2.41
C VAL A 78 -14.26 16.20 -3.65
N VAL A 79 -15.28 15.82 -4.42
CA VAL A 79 -15.75 16.56 -5.60
C VAL A 79 -16.68 17.69 -5.17
N SER A 80 -17.54 17.43 -4.18
CA SER A 80 -18.41 18.44 -3.59
C SER A 80 -18.72 18.10 -2.14
N ASP A 81 -18.85 19.13 -1.32
CA ASP A 81 -19.45 19.08 0.01
C ASP A 81 -20.40 20.29 0.12
N LYS A 82 -21.68 20.04 0.37
CA LYS A 82 -22.73 21.05 0.48
C LYS A 82 -23.55 20.83 1.74
N PRO A 83 -24.11 21.87 2.36
CA PRO A 83 -25.03 21.69 3.48
C PRO A 83 -26.25 20.84 3.09
N ALA A 84 -26.59 19.85 3.92
CA ALA A 84 -27.84 19.09 3.78
C ALA A 84 -28.95 19.75 4.60
N ALA A 85 -30.11 20.01 3.95
CA ALA A 85 -31.22 20.74 4.57
C ALA A 85 -31.90 19.98 5.72
N ASP A 86 -31.82 18.64 5.70
CA ASP A 86 -32.36 17.75 6.73
C ASP A 86 -31.40 17.55 7.91
N GLY A 87 -30.22 18.20 7.89
CA GLY A 87 -29.17 18.04 8.90
C GLY A 87 -28.47 16.68 8.87
N GLY A 88 -28.77 15.81 7.90
CA GLY A 88 -28.16 14.50 7.73
C GLY A 88 -26.82 14.55 7.01
N ILE A 89 -26.08 13.45 7.06
CA ILE A 89 -24.89 13.26 6.21
C ILE A 89 -25.30 12.32 5.09
N HIS A 90 -25.15 12.78 3.86
CA HIS A 90 -25.40 12.04 2.63
C HIS A 90 -24.08 11.90 1.88
N VAL A 91 -23.77 10.69 1.43
CA VAL A 91 -22.51 10.40 0.75
C VAL A 91 -22.78 9.61 -0.53
N ALA A 92 -22.03 9.94 -1.57
CA ALA A 92 -22.08 9.24 -2.85
C ALA A 92 -20.69 9.15 -3.47
N LEU A 93 -20.54 8.21 -4.40
CA LEU A 93 -19.42 8.16 -5.32
C LEU A 93 -19.79 8.89 -6.61
N SER A 94 -18.83 9.57 -7.23
CA SER A 94 -19.01 10.17 -8.56
C SER A 94 -19.14 9.12 -9.66
N ASP A 95 -18.64 7.90 -9.39
CA ASP A 95 -18.76 6.72 -10.23
C ASP A 95 -19.28 5.55 -9.35
N PRO A 96 -20.59 5.31 -9.32
CA PRO A 96 -21.19 4.26 -8.49
C PRO A 96 -20.93 2.85 -9.03
N ASP A 97 -20.65 2.69 -10.34
CA ASP A 97 -20.41 1.39 -10.97
C ASP A 97 -19.13 0.73 -10.42
N MET A 98 -18.24 1.52 -9.82
CA MET A 98 -17.06 1.04 -9.11
C MET A 98 -17.40 0.02 -8.00
N LEU A 99 -18.58 0.10 -7.38
CA LEU A 99 -19.01 -0.84 -6.34
C LEU A 99 -19.56 -2.16 -6.90
N GLN A 100 -19.77 -2.26 -8.22
CA GLN A 100 -20.30 -3.46 -8.89
C GLN A 100 -21.59 -4.00 -8.25
N GLY A 101 -22.47 -3.10 -7.80
CA GLY A 101 -23.73 -3.44 -7.13
C GLY A 101 -23.64 -3.68 -5.62
N SER A 102 -22.46 -3.54 -5.01
CA SER A 102 -22.29 -3.59 -3.55
C SER A 102 -22.70 -2.27 -2.89
N SER A 103 -23.06 -2.32 -1.61
CA SER A 103 -23.32 -1.12 -0.81
C SER A 103 -22.04 -0.34 -0.54
N LEU A 104 -22.17 0.99 -0.43
CA LEU A 104 -21.07 1.86 -0.02
C LEU A 104 -20.89 1.73 1.48
N THR A 105 -19.70 1.34 1.93
CA THR A 105 -19.32 1.42 3.35
C THR A 105 -18.40 2.60 3.58
N MET A 106 -18.56 3.27 4.73
CA MET A 106 -17.72 4.37 5.16
C MET A 106 -16.95 3.98 6.42
N VAL A 107 -15.66 4.33 6.46
CA VAL A 107 -14.90 4.39 7.71
C VAL A 107 -15.18 5.74 8.37
N VAL A 108 -15.88 5.73 9.50
CA VAL A 108 -16.39 6.91 10.19
C VAL A 108 -15.65 7.12 11.50
N THR A 109 -15.05 8.29 11.68
CA THR A 109 -14.47 8.72 12.95
C THR A 109 -15.47 9.63 13.66
N TYR A 110 -15.96 9.19 14.82
CA TYR A 110 -16.78 10.03 15.69
C TYR A 110 -15.92 10.88 16.62
N ALA A 111 -16.38 12.10 16.93
CA ALA A 111 -15.71 12.97 17.87
C ALA A 111 -15.54 12.28 19.24
N GLY A 112 -14.31 12.28 19.76
CA GLY A 112 -13.96 11.67 21.05
C GLY A 112 -13.91 10.14 21.06
N ALA A 113 -14.10 9.46 19.92
CA ALA A 113 -13.95 8.01 19.83
C ALA A 113 -12.46 7.61 19.73
N SER A 114 -12.10 6.48 20.33
CA SER A 114 -10.74 5.92 20.28
C SER A 114 -10.44 5.11 19.02
N ALA A 115 -11.48 4.75 18.26
CA ALA A 115 -11.38 3.97 17.03
C ALA A 115 -12.50 4.37 16.05
N PRO A 116 -12.28 4.24 14.73
CA PRO A 116 -13.32 4.44 13.74
C PRO A 116 -14.34 3.28 13.74
N ALA A 117 -15.51 3.54 13.16
CA ALA A 117 -16.54 2.56 12.89
C ALA A 117 -16.70 2.35 11.38
N PHE A 118 -17.05 1.14 10.96
CA PHE A 118 -17.45 0.85 9.59
C PHE A 118 -18.97 0.95 9.52
N VAL A 119 -19.48 1.83 8.66
CA VAL A 119 -20.89 2.16 8.58
C VAL A 119 -21.33 2.01 7.13
N GLU A 120 -22.24 1.08 6.89
CA GLU A 120 -22.91 0.95 5.59
C GLU A 120 -23.83 2.15 5.36
N VAL A 121 -23.78 2.71 4.15
CA VAL A 121 -24.62 3.82 3.71
C VAL A 121 -25.94 3.25 3.21
N ASP A 122 -27.05 3.87 3.60
CA ASP A 122 -28.39 3.49 3.18
C ASP A 122 -28.54 3.62 1.65
N GLU A 123 -29.50 2.91 1.05
CA GLU A 123 -29.73 2.90 -0.41
C GLU A 123 -29.99 4.30 -1.02
N ASP A 124 -30.49 5.24 -0.22
CA ASP A 124 -30.74 6.63 -0.62
C ASP A 124 -29.50 7.55 -0.48
N GLY A 125 -28.37 6.98 -0.05
CA GLY A 125 -27.10 7.70 0.17
C GLY A 125 -26.94 8.27 1.58
N ARG A 126 -27.91 8.07 2.48
CA ARG A 126 -27.81 8.55 3.86
C ARG A 126 -26.79 7.72 4.65
N LEU A 127 -25.88 8.40 5.36
CA LEU A 127 -25.02 7.76 6.34
C LEU A 127 -25.77 7.66 7.69
N PRO A 128 -26.09 6.45 8.20
CA PRO A 128 -26.76 6.31 9.48
C PRO A 128 -25.81 6.70 10.63
N VAL A 129 -26.12 7.81 11.30
CA VAL A 129 -25.37 8.31 12.47
C VAL A 129 -26.15 8.01 13.76
N PRO A 130 -25.56 7.30 14.73
CA PRO A 130 -26.23 7.04 16.01
C PRO A 130 -26.58 8.33 16.76
N PRO A 131 -27.72 8.37 17.49
CA PRO A 131 -28.10 9.54 18.27
C PRO A 131 -27.01 10.00 19.24
N GLY A 132 -26.77 11.32 19.29
CA GLY A 132 -25.76 11.93 20.17
C GLY A 132 -24.31 11.75 19.71
N LYS A 133 -24.06 11.14 18.55
CA LYS A 133 -22.73 11.10 17.94
C LYS A 133 -22.55 12.25 16.94
N THR A 134 -21.34 12.78 16.89
CA THR A 134 -20.91 13.76 15.88
C THR A 134 -19.83 13.10 15.03
N VAL A 135 -20.02 13.07 13.72
CA VAL A 135 -18.99 12.61 12.78
C VAL A 135 -17.94 13.71 12.66
N ALA A 136 -16.67 13.36 12.91
CA ALA A 136 -15.53 14.27 12.83
C ALA A 136 -14.76 14.08 11.52
N ALA A 137 -14.73 12.86 10.98
CA ALA A 137 -14.14 12.58 9.68
C ALA A 137 -14.74 11.29 9.09
N LEU A 138 -14.67 11.15 7.78
CA LEU A 138 -15.05 9.92 7.08
C LEU A 138 -14.22 9.68 5.82
N VAL A 139 -14.20 8.44 5.35
CA VAL A 139 -13.65 8.05 4.04
C VAL A 139 -14.39 6.82 3.54
N PRO A 140 -14.66 6.70 2.23
CA PRO A 140 -15.16 5.44 1.69
C PRO A 140 -14.21 4.29 2.00
N ASP A 141 -14.78 3.18 2.45
CA ASP A 141 -14.06 1.93 2.62
C ASP A 141 -13.94 1.21 1.29
N LEU A 142 -12.75 0.74 0.96
CA LEU A 142 -12.49 -0.12 -0.19
C LEU A 142 -11.64 -1.28 0.30
N PRO A 143 -12.25 -2.43 0.66
CA PRO A 143 -11.57 -3.52 1.37
C PRO A 143 -10.46 -4.21 0.56
N VAL A 144 -10.37 -3.93 -0.75
CA VAL A 144 -9.23 -4.35 -1.59
C VAL A 144 -7.92 -3.63 -1.21
N PHE A 145 -7.98 -2.50 -0.50
CA PHE A 145 -6.81 -1.75 -0.07
C PHE A 145 -6.52 -2.00 1.40
N GLU A 146 -5.36 -2.60 1.69
CA GLU A 146 -4.90 -2.85 3.06
C GLU A 146 -4.38 -1.57 3.77
N GLN A 147 -4.23 -0.46 3.03
CA GLN A 147 -3.72 0.79 3.57
C GLN A 147 -4.83 1.75 3.98
N PRO A 148 -4.73 2.42 5.15
CA PRO A 148 -5.68 3.45 5.54
C PRO A 148 -5.72 4.58 4.52
N LEU A 149 -6.91 4.85 3.97
CA LEU A 149 -7.11 5.99 3.08
C LEU A 149 -7.22 7.30 3.89
N PRO A 150 -6.70 8.43 3.37
CA PRO A 150 -6.80 9.72 4.06
C PRO A 150 -8.26 10.11 4.29
N ALA A 151 -8.63 10.36 5.56
CA ALA A 151 -9.98 10.75 5.93
C ALA A 151 -10.28 12.21 5.59
N TYR A 152 -11.52 12.47 5.17
CA TYR A 152 -12.05 13.81 4.99
C TYR A 152 -12.63 14.32 6.30
N ALA A 153 -12.03 15.39 6.84
CA ALA A 153 -12.50 16.04 8.05
C ALA A 153 -13.80 16.80 7.79
N LEU A 154 -14.74 16.70 8.73
CA LEU A 154 -16.06 17.32 8.66
C LEU A 154 -16.22 18.35 9.77
N THR A 155 -16.94 19.42 9.43
CA THR A 155 -17.51 20.32 10.43
C THR A 155 -18.81 19.72 10.99
N PRO A 156 -19.26 20.11 12.20
CA PRO A 156 -20.57 19.71 12.68
C PRO A 156 -21.70 20.25 11.77
N GLY A 157 -22.68 19.40 11.44
CA GLY A 157 -23.84 19.79 10.63
C GLY A 157 -24.25 18.71 9.64
N GLY A 158 -25.22 19.05 8.77
CA GLY A 158 -25.62 18.20 7.66
C GLY A 158 -24.76 18.44 6.43
N HIS A 159 -24.39 17.37 5.73
CA HIS A 159 -23.48 17.39 4.58
C HIS A 159 -24.03 16.53 3.43
N MET A 160 -23.82 16.97 2.19
CA MET A 160 -24.03 16.19 0.97
C MET A 160 -22.69 16.11 0.24
N ILE A 161 -22.04 14.96 0.34
CA ILE A 161 -20.65 14.75 -0.07
C ILE A 161 -20.59 13.82 -1.27
N VAL A 162 -19.83 14.21 -2.29
CA VAL A 162 -19.51 13.34 -3.43
C VAL A 162 -18.02 13.08 -3.45
N PHE A 163 -17.65 11.81 -3.41
CA PHE A 163 -16.27 11.34 -3.49
C PHE A 163 -15.94 10.82 -4.89
N ARG A 164 -14.73 11.10 -5.37
CA ARG A 164 -14.16 10.46 -6.55
C ARG A 164 -12.96 9.62 -6.15
N PHE A 165 -12.94 8.36 -6.56
CA PHE A 165 -11.76 7.53 -6.41
C PHE A 165 -10.66 8.01 -7.37
N GLU A 166 -9.47 8.24 -6.82
CA GLU A 166 -8.27 8.54 -7.60
C GLU A 166 -7.29 7.38 -7.41
N PRO A 167 -7.12 6.51 -8.41
CA PRO A 167 -6.22 5.35 -8.29
C PRO A 167 -4.77 5.78 -8.09
N ASN A 168 -4.37 6.94 -8.63
CA ASN A 168 -2.99 7.41 -8.63
C ASN A 168 -2.04 6.31 -9.15
N ASP A 169 -1.02 5.95 -8.37
CA ASP A 169 -0.02 4.95 -8.76
C ASP A 169 -0.36 3.56 -8.20
N LEU A 170 -1.64 3.20 -8.21
CA LEU A 170 -2.09 1.87 -7.79
C LEU A 170 -1.39 0.76 -8.58
N GLY A 171 -0.99 -0.32 -7.89
CA GLY A 171 -0.18 -1.39 -8.46
C GLY A 171 1.32 -1.06 -8.53
N ILE A 172 1.75 0.12 -8.08
CA ILE A 172 3.17 0.44 -7.90
C ILE A 172 3.57 0.20 -6.44
N ALA A 173 4.47 -0.76 -6.21
CA ALA A 173 5.00 -1.03 -4.87
C ALA A 173 5.79 0.18 -4.34
N ALA A 174 5.34 0.76 -3.23
CA ALA A 174 5.96 1.91 -2.59
C ALA A 174 7.12 1.51 -1.66
N PHE A 175 8.17 0.91 -2.22
CA PHE A 175 9.36 0.55 -1.46
C PHE A 175 10.05 1.80 -0.91
N ASP A 176 10.23 1.85 0.41
CA ASP A 176 10.98 2.88 1.13
C ASP A 176 12.08 2.23 1.97
N ARG A 177 13.25 2.06 1.35
CA ARG A 177 14.39 1.30 1.91
C ARG A 177 13.96 -0.12 2.30
N GLU A 178 13.13 -0.73 1.46
CA GLU A 178 12.59 -2.06 1.69
C GLU A 178 13.74 -3.07 1.76
N PRO A 179 13.89 -3.80 2.88
CA PRO A 179 15.01 -4.69 3.07
C PRO A 179 14.78 -6.07 2.45
N LEU A 180 15.72 -6.49 1.61
CA LEU A 180 15.90 -7.89 1.26
C LEU A 180 17.11 -8.43 2.03
N ALA A 181 16.91 -9.56 2.70
CA ALA A 181 18.01 -10.29 3.31
C ALA A 181 18.86 -10.95 2.23
N ILE A 182 20.17 -11.01 2.45
CA ILE A 182 21.12 -11.69 1.58
C ILE A 182 21.45 -13.05 2.23
N ASP A 183 21.15 -14.14 1.52
CA ASP A 183 21.38 -15.52 1.93
C ASP A 183 22.18 -16.24 0.84
N GLY A 184 23.51 -16.11 0.89
CA GLY A 184 24.38 -16.51 -0.21
C GLY A 184 24.08 -15.70 -1.48
N ASP A 185 23.73 -16.39 -2.56
CA ASP A 185 23.33 -15.76 -3.83
C ASP A 185 21.81 -15.51 -3.93
N THR A 186 21.05 -15.83 -2.87
CA THR A 186 19.61 -15.62 -2.81
C THR A 186 19.28 -14.30 -2.12
N LEU A 187 18.33 -13.56 -2.69
CA LEU A 187 17.74 -12.38 -2.05
C LEU A 187 16.37 -12.74 -1.49
N VAL A 188 16.10 -12.40 -0.23
CA VAL A 188 14.86 -12.81 0.45
C VAL A 188 14.04 -11.59 0.81
N LEU A 189 12.86 -11.46 0.19
CA LEU A 189 11.88 -10.42 0.48
C LEU A 189 10.70 -11.02 1.25
N ARG A 190 10.30 -10.39 2.36
CA ARG A 190 9.00 -10.68 2.98
C ARG A 190 7.99 -9.69 2.44
N ARG A 191 6.91 -10.19 1.84
CA ARG A 191 5.87 -9.34 1.25
C ARG A 191 4.52 -9.99 1.47
N TYR A 192 3.58 -9.24 2.07
CA TYR A 192 2.30 -9.76 2.53
C TYR A 192 2.49 -10.97 3.45
N ASP A 193 1.77 -12.06 3.19
CA ASP A 193 1.86 -13.35 3.87
C ASP A 193 2.95 -14.28 3.28
N ARG A 194 3.79 -13.78 2.36
CA ARG A 194 4.78 -14.58 1.63
C ARG A 194 6.22 -14.20 1.94
N THR A 195 7.08 -15.19 1.85
CA THR A 195 8.54 -15.02 1.76
C THR A 195 8.94 -15.40 0.34
N ILE A 196 9.43 -14.43 -0.41
CA ILE A 196 9.88 -14.60 -1.80
C ILE A 196 11.39 -14.80 -1.78
N ARG A 197 11.86 -15.92 -2.33
CA ARG A 197 13.29 -16.23 -2.49
C ARG A 197 13.68 -15.99 -3.94
N PHE A 198 14.41 -14.93 -4.18
CA PHE A 198 14.91 -14.55 -5.49
C PHE A 198 16.26 -15.23 -5.74
N GLU A 199 16.27 -16.21 -6.64
CA GLU A 199 17.48 -16.89 -7.10
C GLU A 199 18.00 -16.20 -8.35
N LYS A 200 19.31 -16.03 -8.45
CA LYS A 200 19.91 -15.39 -9.62
C LYS A 200 19.71 -16.29 -10.84
N ASP A 201 19.12 -15.75 -11.90
CA ASP A 201 18.99 -16.45 -13.17
C ASP A 201 20.39 -16.74 -13.71
N ALA A 202 20.63 -18.00 -14.09
CA ALA A 202 21.92 -18.47 -14.60
C ALA A 202 22.17 -18.12 -16.08
N ASN A 203 21.31 -17.29 -16.68
CA ASN A 203 21.32 -16.97 -18.10
C ASN A 203 22.34 -15.90 -18.49
#